data_AF-A0A5J9T2W7-F1
#
_entry.id   AF-A0A5J9T2W7-F1
#
_cell.length_a   1.000
_cell.length_b   1.000
_cell.length_c   1.000
_cell.angle_alpha   90.00
_cell.angle_beta   90.00
_cell.angle_gamma   90.00
#
_symmetry.space_group_name_H-M   'P 1'
#
loop_
_entity.id
_entity.type
_entity.pdbx_description
1 polymer ?
#
loop_
_entity_poly.entity_id
_entity_poly.type
_entity_poly.pdbx_seq_one_letter_code
_entity_poly.pdbx_strand_id
1 'polypeptide(L)'
;MMILGRGLAKASGSQRDGLVESTPRTNIRNINRSDLQLNKDFISKLGFLASLDLSMEVVPKKLREYDEFVADIGKFIEDDLLYAKVLSNILVPEWAPRYDFSEMFSQDLASLIEEANKSATWHRENKLSLNDRSIIMGGLNHLLAVPEHRDKVITCVKQLESKLLKKIEIIDDPLGESKSSSPIYTIEGEEKETELEENK
;
A
#
# COMPACT_ATOMS: atom_id res chain seq x y z
N MET A 1 31.79 -25.99 20.61
CA MET A 1 32.20 -27.05 19.68
C MET A 1 32.48 -26.39 18.34
N MET A 2 33.76 -26.18 18.01
CA MET A 2 34.22 -25.49 16.80
C MET A 2 34.38 -26.52 15.68
N ILE A 3 33.86 -26.23 14.48
CA ILE A 3 34.26 -26.94 13.27
C ILE A 3 34.65 -25.90 12.22
N LEU A 4 35.97 -25.72 12.08
CA LEU A 4 36.63 -25.17 10.90
C LEU A 4 36.51 -26.20 9.76
N GLY A 5 36.16 -25.73 8.55
CA GLY A 5 36.26 -26.51 7.33
C GLY A 5 36.59 -25.61 6.14
N ARG A 6 37.90 -25.36 5.92
CA ARG A 6 38.42 -24.76 4.69
C ARG A 6 38.49 -25.83 3.60
N GLY A 7 37.82 -25.60 2.48
CA GLY A 7 37.96 -26.38 1.25
C GLY A 7 38.36 -25.49 0.08
N LEU A 8 39.65 -25.44 -0.22
CA LEU A 8 40.21 -24.82 -1.43
C LEU A 8 40.20 -25.87 -2.55
N ALA A 9 39.33 -25.71 -3.54
CA ALA A 9 39.38 -26.49 -4.77
C ALA A 9 40.00 -25.66 -5.90
N LYS A 10 41.20 -26.06 -6.34
CA LYS A 10 41.82 -25.64 -7.60
C LYS A 10 41.11 -26.38 -8.74
N ALA A 11 40.48 -25.65 -9.65
CA ALA A 11 40.05 -26.20 -10.94
C ALA A 11 40.99 -25.69 -12.04
N SER A 12 41.66 -26.65 -12.66
CA SER A 12 42.56 -26.54 -13.80
C SER A 12 41.82 -26.15 -15.08
N GLY A 13 42.50 -25.34 -15.90
CA GLY A 13 41.99 -24.85 -17.18
C GLY A 13 41.67 -25.95 -18.19
N SER A 14 40.63 -25.69 -18.97
CA SER A 14 40.35 -26.36 -20.23
C SER A 14 40.21 -25.28 -21.29
N GLN A 15 41.22 -25.21 -22.15
CA GLN A 15 41.26 -24.38 -23.34
C GLN A 15 40.34 -25.04 -24.37
N ARG A 16 39.22 -24.39 -24.69
CA ARG A 16 38.37 -24.75 -25.83
C ARG A 16 38.45 -23.64 -26.86
N ASP A 17 39.13 -23.96 -27.94
CA ASP A 17 39.13 -23.20 -29.18
C ASP A 17 37.78 -23.35 -29.90
N GLY A 18 37.30 -22.24 -30.44
CA GLY A 18 36.64 -22.22 -31.75
C GLY A 18 35.15 -22.56 -31.81
N LEU A 19 34.29 -21.59 -31.50
CA LEU A 19 33.11 -21.31 -32.33
C LEU A 19 32.74 -19.83 -32.15
N VAL A 20 33.11 -19.00 -33.14
CA VAL A 20 32.73 -17.59 -33.19
C VAL A 20 31.29 -17.53 -33.65
N GLU A 21 30.35 -17.66 -32.72
CA GLU A 21 28.98 -17.19 -32.93
C GLU A 21 29.04 -15.67 -33.05
N SER A 22 28.82 -15.19 -34.27
CA SER A 22 28.58 -13.78 -34.56
C SER A 22 27.26 -13.39 -33.89
N THR A 23 27.34 -13.06 -32.61
CA THR A 23 26.23 -12.49 -31.86
C THR A 23 25.81 -11.22 -32.58
N PRO A 24 24.53 -11.08 -32.98
CA PRO A 24 24.05 -9.85 -33.58
C PRO A 24 24.35 -8.72 -32.60
N ARG A 25 25.16 -7.74 -33.03
CA ARG A 25 25.42 -6.53 -32.26
C ARG A 25 24.08 -5.87 -32.02
N THR A 26 23.50 -6.12 -30.85
CA THR A 26 22.32 -5.41 -30.37
C THR A 26 22.73 -3.96 -30.36
N ASN A 27 22.14 -3.19 -31.28
CA ASN A 27 22.32 -1.75 -31.33
C ASN A 27 21.77 -1.23 -30.00
N ILE A 28 22.65 -1.00 -29.03
CA ILE A 28 22.30 -0.45 -27.73
C ILE A 28 21.81 0.97 -28.04
N ARG A 29 20.50 1.09 -28.29
CA ARG A 29 19.83 2.38 -28.41
C ARG A 29 20.24 3.19 -27.19
N ASN A 30 20.68 4.41 -27.43
CA ASN A 30 21.23 5.32 -26.45
C ASN A 30 20.13 5.61 -25.40
N ILE A 31 20.07 4.83 -24.32
CA ILE A 31 19.06 5.00 -23.27
C ILE A 31 19.32 6.35 -22.62
N ASN A 32 18.39 7.29 -22.77
CA ASN A 32 18.53 8.60 -22.17
C ASN A 32 18.51 8.48 -20.64
N ARG A 33 19.47 9.12 -19.96
CA ARG A 33 19.60 9.09 -18.49
C ARG A 33 18.32 9.52 -17.78
N SER A 34 17.53 10.41 -18.39
CA SER A 34 16.22 10.85 -17.90
C SER A 34 15.17 9.73 -17.85
N ASP A 35 15.24 8.78 -18.78
CA ASP A 35 14.25 7.70 -18.89
C ASP A 35 14.53 6.62 -17.85
N LEU A 36 15.81 6.34 -17.61
CA LEU A 36 16.23 5.46 -16.52
C LEU A 36 15.82 6.01 -15.14
N GLN A 37 15.93 7.33 -14.92
CA GLN A 37 15.50 7.96 -13.67
C GLN A 37 13.99 7.87 -13.48
N LEU A 38 13.22 8.17 -14.53
CA LEU A 38 11.76 8.14 -14.46
C LEU A 38 11.22 6.72 -14.18
N ASN A 39 11.85 5.69 -14.75
CA ASN A 39 11.54 4.29 -14.44
C ASN A 39 11.85 3.93 -12.98
N LYS A 40 12.99 4.39 -12.43
CA LYS A 40 13.37 4.15 -11.04
C LYS A 40 12.40 4.80 -10.06
N ASP A 41 12.03 6.05 -10.32
CA ASP A 41 11.07 6.78 -9.48
C ASP A 41 9.70 6.12 -9.51
N PHE A 42 9.24 5.68 -10.69
CA PHE A 42 7.97 4.95 -10.83
C PHE A 42 7.99 3.64 -10.03
N ILE A 43 9.00 2.79 -10.22
CA ILE A 43 9.14 1.52 -9.49
C ILE A 43 9.22 1.76 -7.98
N SER A 44 9.99 2.76 -7.55
CA SER A 44 10.12 3.10 -6.13
C SER A 44 8.79 3.56 -5.52
N LYS A 45 8.04 4.43 -6.21
CA LYS A 45 6.74 4.91 -5.72
C LYS A 45 5.69 3.81 -5.70
N LEU A 46 5.68 2.93 -6.70
CA LEU A 46 4.78 1.78 -6.74
C LEU A 46 5.08 0.79 -5.61
N GLY A 47 6.37 0.48 -5.39
CA GLY A 47 6.79 -0.36 -4.26
C GLY A 47 6.43 0.24 -2.91
N PHE A 48 6.58 1.57 -2.75
CA PHE A 48 6.16 2.26 -1.54
C PHE A 48 4.64 2.20 -1.33
N LEU A 49 3.85 2.40 -2.39
CA LEU A 49 2.39 2.26 -2.34
C LEU A 49 1.96 0.86 -1.87
N ALA A 50 2.56 -0.18 -2.44
CA ALA A 50 2.30 -1.56 -2.01
C ALA A 50 2.66 -1.81 -0.54
N SER A 51 3.75 -1.20 -0.05
CA SER A 51 4.12 -1.27 1.36
C SER A 51 3.10 -0.55 2.27
N LEU A 52 2.52 0.57 1.83
CA LEU A 52 1.47 1.26 2.58
C LEU A 52 0.21 0.39 2.64
N ASP A 53 -0.21 -0.19 1.52
CA ASP A 53 -1.36 -1.09 1.45
C ASP A 53 -1.19 -2.29 2.39
N LEU A 54 -0.04 -2.95 2.35
CA LEU A 54 0.26 -4.07 3.25
C LEU A 54 0.21 -3.64 4.72
N SER A 55 0.77 -2.48 5.04
CA SER A 55 0.77 -2.00 6.42
C SER A 55 -0.63 -1.66 6.94
N MET A 56 -1.51 -1.14 6.08
CA MET A 56 -2.92 -0.88 6.39
C MET A 56 -3.69 -2.17 6.68
N GLU A 57 -3.27 -3.30 6.11
CA GLU A 57 -3.86 -4.62 6.40
C GLU A 57 -3.30 -5.25 7.69
N VAL A 58 -1.98 -5.11 7.92
CA VAL A 58 -1.30 -5.78 9.03
C VAL A 58 -1.50 -5.06 10.37
N VAL A 59 -1.46 -3.73 10.37
CA VAL A 59 -1.53 -2.93 11.61
C VAL A 59 -2.83 -3.17 12.38
N PRO A 60 -4.04 -3.14 11.76
CA PRO A 60 -5.26 -3.45 12.48
C PRO A 60 -5.26 -4.83 13.12
N LYS A 61 -4.84 -5.87 12.37
CA LYS A 61 -4.75 -7.24 12.89
C LYS A 61 -3.85 -7.31 14.12
N LYS A 62 -2.75 -6.56 14.11
CA LYS A 62 -1.85 -6.46 15.27
C LYS A 62 -2.51 -5.78 16.47
N LEU A 63 -3.31 -4.74 16.25
CA LEU A 63 -4.06 -4.07 17.32
C LEU A 63 -5.17 -4.96 17.90
N ARG A 64 -5.75 -5.87 17.10
CA ARG A 64 -6.76 -6.84 17.57
C ARG A 64 -6.18 -7.89 18.53
N GLU A 65 -4.86 -8.05 18.61
CA GLU A 65 -4.25 -8.91 19.63
C GLU A 65 -4.46 -8.37 21.07
N TYR A 66 -4.79 -7.09 21.23
CA TYR A 66 -5.04 -6.47 22.53
C TYR A 66 -6.52 -6.54 22.97
N ASP A 67 -7.39 -7.17 22.18
CA ASP A 67 -8.84 -7.20 22.44
C ASP A 67 -9.17 -7.90 23.77
N GLU A 68 -8.35 -8.86 24.17
CA GLU A 68 -8.46 -9.56 25.47
C GLU A 68 -8.34 -8.61 26.67
N PHE A 69 -7.64 -7.48 26.52
CA PHE A 69 -7.46 -6.49 27.59
C PHE A 69 -8.62 -5.50 27.70
N VAL A 70 -9.53 -5.51 26.71
CA VAL A 70 -10.65 -4.59 26.59
C VAL A 70 -11.98 -5.34 26.45
N ALA A 71 -12.09 -6.50 27.09
CA ALA A 71 -13.30 -7.31 27.18
C ALA A 71 -13.91 -7.66 25.81
N ASP A 72 -13.05 -7.94 24.81
CA ASP A 72 -13.44 -8.27 23.44
C ASP A 72 -14.33 -7.21 22.76
N ILE A 73 -14.17 -5.92 23.11
CA ILE A 73 -14.95 -4.82 22.53
C ILE A 73 -14.81 -4.76 21.00
N GLY A 74 -13.70 -5.28 20.47
CA GLY A 74 -13.41 -5.38 19.05
C GLY A 74 -14.45 -6.16 18.27
N LYS A 75 -15.17 -7.10 18.89
CA LYS A 75 -16.30 -7.83 18.26
C LYS A 75 -17.47 -6.92 17.87
N PHE A 76 -17.59 -5.76 18.51
CA PHE A 76 -18.67 -4.79 18.29
C PHE A 76 -18.24 -3.61 17.42
N ILE A 77 -16.95 -3.50 17.08
CA ILE A 77 -16.40 -2.38 16.30
C ILE A 77 -15.68 -2.94 15.08
N GLU A 78 -16.39 -2.98 13.94
CA GLU A 78 -15.85 -3.46 12.66
C GLU A 78 -14.80 -2.51 12.08
N ASP A 79 -15.01 -1.20 12.19
CA ASP A 79 -14.07 -0.20 11.66
C ASP A 79 -12.77 -0.17 12.48
N ASP A 80 -11.66 -0.43 11.81
CA ASP A 80 -10.35 -0.56 12.45
C ASP A 80 -9.81 0.75 13.03
N LEU A 81 -10.13 1.90 12.43
CA LEU A 81 -9.72 3.19 12.95
C LEU A 81 -10.52 3.55 14.20
N LEU A 82 -11.83 3.32 14.18
CA LEU A 82 -12.70 3.49 15.35
C LEU A 82 -12.27 2.57 16.49
N TYR A 83 -11.97 1.31 16.19
CA TYR A 83 -11.43 0.37 17.17
C TYR A 83 -10.10 0.86 17.74
N ALA A 84 -9.16 1.30 16.91
CA ALA A 84 -7.88 1.84 17.38
C ALA A 84 -8.04 3.08 18.29
N LYS A 85 -9.02 3.95 18.00
CA LYS A 85 -9.36 5.11 18.85
C LYS A 85 -9.90 4.68 20.22
N VAL A 86 -10.78 3.68 20.25
CA VAL A 86 -11.31 3.10 21.50
C VAL A 86 -10.20 2.40 22.29
N LEU A 87 -9.45 1.52 21.63
CA LEU A 87 -8.36 0.75 22.24
C LEU A 87 -7.31 1.67 22.86
N SER A 88 -6.90 2.73 22.14
CA SER A 88 -5.92 3.72 22.66
C SER A 88 -6.47 4.51 23.84
N ASN A 89 -7.75 4.93 23.83
CA ASN A 89 -8.35 5.63 24.97
C ASN A 89 -8.50 4.73 26.19
N ILE A 90 -8.78 3.44 25.98
CA ILE A 90 -8.90 2.50 27.09
C ILE A 90 -7.52 2.12 27.63
N LEU A 91 -6.56 1.73 26.80
CA LEU A 91 -5.29 1.14 27.25
C LEU A 91 -4.17 2.16 27.46
N VAL A 92 -4.19 3.30 26.77
CA VAL A 92 -3.14 4.33 26.83
C VAL A 92 -3.76 5.74 26.92
N PRO A 93 -4.67 6.00 27.88
CA PRO A 93 -5.40 7.27 27.98
C PRO A 93 -4.49 8.49 28.15
N GLU A 94 -3.28 8.31 28.66
CA GLU A 94 -2.28 9.38 28.84
C GLU A 94 -1.70 9.91 27.52
N TRP A 95 -1.73 9.11 26.44
CA TRP A 95 -1.17 9.46 25.13
C TRP A 95 -2.26 9.65 24.08
N ALA A 96 -3.42 9.04 24.28
CA ALA A 96 -4.53 9.11 23.35
C ALA A 96 -5.20 10.49 23.37
N PRO A 97 -5.63 11.01 22.21
CA PRO A 97 -6.56 12.14 22.17
C PRO A 97 -7.86 11.77 22.87
N ARG A 98 -8.49 12.76 23.52
CA ARG A 98 -9.82 12.59 24.09
C ARG A 98 -10.85 12.52 22.97
N TYR A 99 -11.62 11.44 22.93
CA TYR A 99 -12.75 11.30 22.02
C TYR A 99 -14.06 11.30 22.80
N ASP A 100 -15.10 11.88 22.20
CA ASP A 100 -16.46 11.73 22.70
C ASP A 100 -17.12 10.52 22.04
N PHE A 101 -17.04 9.37 22.71
CA PHE A 101 -17.61 8.13 22.20
C PHE A 101 -19.14 8.14 22.17
N SER A 102 -19.80 9.05 22.88
CA SER A 102 -21.26 9.19 22.82
C SER A 102 -21.73 9.83 21.51
N GLU A 103 -20.88 10.63 20.86
CA GLU A 103 -21.14 11.18 19.52
C GLU A 103 -20.74 10.21 18.40
N MET A 104 -19.77 9.33 18.66
CA MET A 104 -19.21 8.43 17.65
C MET A 104 -19.96 7.08 17.55
N PHE A 105 -20.62 6.65 18.61
CA PHE A 105 -21.24 5.33 18.70
C PHE A 105 -22.68 5.40 19.23
N SER A 106 -23.42 4.30 19.08
CA SER A 106 -24.71 4.16 19.74
C SER A 106 -24.55 4.19 21.27
N GLN A 107 -25.61 4.57 21.98
CA GLN A 107 -25.57 4.66 23.44
C GLN A 107 -25.23 3.33 24.12
N ASP A 108 -25.70 2.22 23.56
CA ASP A 108 -25.39 0.86 24.05
C ASP A 108 -23.90 0.56 23.91
N LEU A 109 -23.32 0.82 22.74
CA LEU A 109 -21.89 0.58 22.49
C LEU A 109 -21.00 1.54 23.30
N ALA A 110 -21.39 2.81 23.44
CA ALA A 110 -20.68 3.76 24.29
C ALA A 110 -20.66 3.30 25.77
N SER A 111 -21.75 2.71 26.25
CA SER A 111 -21.84 2.15 27.60
C SER A 111 -20.93 0.92 27.77
N LEU A 112 -20.88 0.03 26.77
CA LEU A 112 -19.93 -1.10 26.75
C LEU A 112 -18.47 -0.63 26.75
N ILE A 113 -18.14 0.43 26.00
CA ILE A 113 -16.80 1.04 25.99
C ILE A 113 -16.44 1.57 27.37
N GLU A 114 -17.39 2.22 28.07
CA GLU A 114 -17.17 2.72 29.43
C GLU A 114 -16.92 1.57 30.42
N GLU A 115 -17.67 0.47 30.31
CA GLU A 115 -17.48 -0.74 31.12
C GLU A 115 -16.12 -1.41 30.85
N ALA A 116 -15.74 -1.53 29.57
CA ALA A 116 -14.43 -2.03 29.17
C ALA A 116 -13.30 -1.16 29.72
N ASN A 117 -13.45 0.17 29.70
CA ASN A 117 -12.48 1.10 30.27
C ASN A 117 -12.27 0.89 31.78
N LYS A 118 -13.36 0.70 32.52
CA LYS A 118 -13.30 0.42 33.97
C LYS A 118 -12.53 -0.89 34.22
N SER A 119 -12.87 -1.93 33.48
CA SER A 119 -12.30 -3.28 33.60
C SER A 119 -10.81 -3.35 33.21
N ALA A 120 -10.38 -2.55 32.24
CA ALA A 120 -9.01 -2.53 31.74
C ALA A 120 -8.00 -1.85 32.70
N THR A 121 -8.45 -1.18 33.77
CA THR A 121 -7.59 -0.44 34.70
C THR A 121 -6.46 -1.30 35.26
N TRP A 122 -6.78 -2.52 35.70
CA TRP A 122 -5.76 -3.41 36.24
C TRP A 122 -4.71 -3.81 35.20
N HIS A 123 -5.14 -4.06 33.95
CA HIS A 123 -4.25 -4.41 32.84
C HIS A 123 -3.31 -3.26 32.49
N ARG A 124 -3.81 -2.02 32.43
CA ARG A 124 -3.00 -0.82 32.18
C ARG A 124 -1.86 -0.65 33.17
N GLU A 125 -2.14 -0.87 34.44
CA GLU A 125 -1.20 -0.61 35.54
C GLU A 125 -0.19 -1.74 35.72
N ASN A 126 -0.59 -3.00 35.45
CA ASN A 126 0.19 -4.17 35.86
C ASN A 126 0.71 -5.02 34.71
N LYS A 127 0.11 -4.96 33.51
CA LYS A 127 0.47 -5.85 32.38
C LYS A 127 0.98 -5.11 31.15
N LEU A 128 0.57 -3.88 30.92
CA LEU A 128 0.88 -3.18 29.68
C LEU A 128 2.30 -2.58 29.69
N SER A 129 3.20 -3.12 28.87
CA SER A 129 4.57 -2.61 28.78
C SER A 129 4.64 -1.28 28.03
N LEU A 130 5.75 -0.54 28.18
CA LEU A 130 5.99 0.66 27.36
C LEU A 130 6.02 0.35 25.85
N ASN A 131 6.50 -0.84 25.49
CA ASN A 131 6.51 -1.27 24.09
C ASN A 131 5.09 -1.49 23.56
N ASP A 132 4.20 -2.09 24.35
CA ASP A 132 2.80 -2.27 23.98
C ASP A 132 2.09 -0.94 23.77
N ARG A 133 2.31 0.01 24.71
CA ARG A 133 1.78 1.37 24.59
C ARG A 133 2.26 2.06 23.31
N SER A 134 3.54 1.88 22.97
CA SER A 134 4.12 2.39 21.72
C SER A 134 3.51 1.75 20.48
N ILE A 135 3.27 0.43 20.50
CA ILE A 135 2.60 -0.29 19.40
C ILE A 135 1.17 0.25 19.21
N ILE A 136 0.40 0.41 20.29
CA ILE A 136 -0.99 0.89 20.24
C ILE A 136 -1.04 2.30 19.65
N MET A 137 -0.23 3.23 20.17
CA MET A 137 -0.21 4.61 19.66
C MET A 137 0.39 4.71 18.26
N GLY A 138 1.42 3.92 17.96
CA GLY A 138 1.99 3.81 16.63
C GLY A 138 0.95 3.34 15.61
N GLY A 139 0.16 2.32 15.97
CA GLY A 139 -0.94 1.82 15.15
C GLY A 139 -2.04 2.86 14.93
N LEU A 140 -2.48 3.57 15.97
CA LEU A 140 -3.44 4.67 15.83
C LEU A 140 -2.92 5.76 14.88
N ASN A 141 -1.70 6.25 15.10
CA ASN A 141 -1.10 7.29 14.27
C ASN A 141 -0.94 6.82 12.82
N HIS A 142 -0.58 5.56 12.62
CA HIS A 142 -0.47 4.95 11.30
C HIS A 142 -1.82 4.95 10.57
N LEU A 143 -2.89 4.49 11.24
CA LEU A 143 -4.24 4.46 10.65
C LEU A 143 -4.82 5.85 10.38
N LEU A 144 -4.39 6.88 11.11
CA LEU A 144 -4.76 8.27 10.85
C LEU A 144 -4.00 8.86 9.66
N ALA A 145 -2.68 8.63 9.57
CA ALA A 145 -1.82 9.35 8.62
C ALA A 145 -1.65 8.64 7.27
N VAL A 146 -1.64 7.30 7.25
CA VAL A 146 -1.34 6.53 6.05
C VAL A 146 -2.37 6.69 4.93
N PRO A 147 -3.69 6.75 5.18
CA PRO A 147 -4.66 6.99 4.11
C PRO A 147 -4.36 8.27 3.32
N GLU A 148 -4.07 9.38 4.02
CA GLU A 148 -3.74 10.65 3.36
C GLU A 148 -2.42 10.55 2.57
N HIS A 149 -1.39 9.91 3.14
CA HIS A 149 -0.13 9.70 2.46
C HIS A 149 -0.28 8.81 1.22
N ARG A 150 -1.10 7.76 1.32
CA ARG A 150 -1.41 6.84 0.24
C ARG A 150 -2.02 7.57 -0.95
N ASP A 151 -3.00 8.43 -0.73
CA ASP A 151 -3.66 9.19 -1.79
C ASP A 151 -2.70 10.11 -2.54
N LYS A 152 -1.78 10.75 -1.80
CA LYS A 152 -0.69 11.56 -2.38
C LYS A 152 0.24 10.71 -3.24
N VAL A 153 0.62 9.52 -2.77
CA VAL A 153 1.48 8.60 -3.53
C VAL A 153 0.78 8.09 -4.79
N ILE A 154 -0.49 7.71 -4.72
CA ILE A 154 -1.29 7.29 -5.88
C ILE A 154 -1.31 8.39 -6.94
N THR A 155 -1.54 9.63 -6.53
CA THR A 155 -1.53 10.78 -7.44
C THR A 155 -0.17 10.90 -8.15
N CYS A 156 0.94 10.72 -7.42
CA CYS A 156 2.28 10.75 -7.99
C CYS A 156 2.51 9.59 -8.97
N VAL A 157 2.07 8.38 -8.63
CA VAL A 157 2.19 7.18 -9.49
C VAL A 157 1.45 7.40 -10.81
N LYS A 158 0.21 7.88 -10.77
CA LYS A 158 -0.59 8.19 -11.98
C LYS A 158 0.08 9.24 -12.86
N GLN A 159 0.68 10.27 -12.27
CA GLN A 159 1.43 11.29 -13.01
C GLN A 159 2.69 10.73 -13.68
N LEU A 160 3.42 9.85 -12.99
CA LEU A 160 4.60 9.18 -13.53
C LEU A 160 4.23 8.19 -14.65
N GLU A 161 3.16 7.42 -14.46
CA GLU A 161 2.59 6.53 -15.47
C GLU A 161 2.20 7.30 -16.73
N SER A 162 1.47 8.40 -16.59
CA SER A 162 1.09 9.25 -17.72
C SER A 162 2.32 9.80 -18.48
N LYS A 163 3.40 10.13 -17.77
CA LYS A 163 4.66 10.57 -18.39
C LYS A 163 5.38 9.42 -19.10
N LEU A 164 5.29 8.19 -18.59
CA LEU A 164 5.82 7.00 -19.26
C LEU A 164 5.06 6.70 -20.55
N LEU A 165 3.72 6.69 -20.50
CA LEU A 165 2.87 6.40 -21.66
C LEU A 165 3.12 7.38 -22.80
N LYS A 166 3.16 8.69 -22.51
CA LYS A 166 3.49 9.71 -23.52
C LYS A 166 4.85 9.50 -24.20
N LYS A 167 5.84 8.95 -23.49
CA LYS A 167 7.15 8.66 -24.08
C LYS A 167 7.12 7.44 -24.99
N ILE A 168 6.28 6.46 -24.68
CA ILE A 168 6.11 5.26 -25.50
C ILE A 168 5.42 5.63 -26.82
N GLU A 169 4.36 6.44 -26.78
CA GLU A 169 3.65 6.91 -27.98
C GLU A 169 4.57 7.66 -28.96
N ILE A 170 5.57 8.40 -28.48
CA ILE A 170 6.56 9.09 -29.33
C ILE A 170 7.51 8.11 -30.05
N ILE A 171 7.72 6.91 -29.50
CA ILE A 171 8.67 5.93 -30.05
C ILE A 171 8.03 5.10 -31.16
N ASP A 172 6.71 4.93 -31.14
CA ASP A 172 5.97 4.13 -32.13
C ASP A 172 5.61 4.90 -33.42
N ASP A 173 6.03 6.18 -33.54
CA ASP A 173 5.87 7.00 -34.75
C ASP A 173 7.21 7.33 -35.46
N PRO A 174 8.04 6.34 -35.87
CA PRO A 174 9.34 6.60 -36.49
C PRO A 174 9.28 6.90 -38.00
N LEU A 175 8.10 6.86 -38.63
CA LEU A 175 7.95 7.14 -40.05
C LEU A 175 6.85 8.19 -40.22
N GLY A 176 7.28 9.45 -40.26
CA GLY A 176 6.52 10.51 -40.90
C GLY A 176 6.31 10.21 -42.38
N GLU A 177 5.40 9.31 -42.70
CA GLU A 177 4.71 9.32 -43.98
C GLU A 177 3.61 10.39 -43.91
N SER A 178 4.07 11.61 -44.19
CA SER A 178 3.42 12.54 -45.10
C SER A 178 2.13 12.01 -45.75
N LYS A 179 0.98 12.56 -45.32
CA LYS A 179 -0.26 12.71 -46.10
C LYS A 179 -0.78 11.45 -46.82
N SER A 180 -1.80 10.83 -46.25
CA SER A 180 -2.80 10.11 -47.06
C SER A 180 -4.15 10.11 -46.36
N SER A 181 -5.00 11.05 -46.79
CA SER A 181 -6.46 10.93 -46.91
C SER A 181 -7.17 10.07 -45.85
N SER A 182 -7.71 10.73 -44.83
CA SER A 182 -8.76 10.15 -43.97
C SER A 182 -9.92 9.61 -44.82
N PRO A 183 -10.36 8.35 -44.65
CA PRO A 183 -11.68 7.95 -45.10
C PRO A 183 -12.70 8.62 -44.18
N ILE A 184 -13.61 9.38 -44.78
CA ILE A 184 -14.83 9.84 -44.15
C ILE A 184 -15.64 8.59 -43.80
N TYR A 185 -15.71 8.23 -42.53
CA TYR A 185 -16.72 7.28 -42.05
C TYR A 185 -17.88 8.08 -41.49
N THR A 186 -18.92 8.18 -42.32
CA THR A 186 -20.27 8.54 -41.87
C THR A 186 -20.78 7.37 -41.01
N ILE A 187 -20.98 7.61 -39.71
CA ILE A 187 -21.70 6.68 -38.83
C ILE A 187 -23.12 7.24 -38.74
N GLU A 188 -24.01 6.70 -39.56
CA GLU A 188 -25.45 6.81 -39.35
C GLU A 188 -25.92 5.62 -38.50
N GLY A 189 -26.78 5.91 -37.52
CA GLY A 189 -27.61 4.92 -36.82
C GLY A 189 -27.01 4.42 -35.50
N GLU A 190 -27.75 4.29 -34.40
CA GLU A 190 -29.16 4.53 -34.10
C GLU A 190 -29.22 4.82 -32.60
N GLU A 191 -29.90 5.88 -32.21
CA GLU A 191 -30.37 6.04 -30.83
C GLU A 191 -31.43 4.96 -30.57
N LYS A 192 -31.18 4.08 -29.61
CA LYS A 192 -32.25 3.36 -28.92
C LYS A 192 -32.29 3.85 -27.48
N GLU A 193 -33.25 4.74 -27.25
CA GLU A 193 -33.90 4.93 -25.98
C GLU A 193 -34.42 3.57 -25.48
N THR A 194 -34.07 3.21 -24.25
CA THR A 194 -34.89 2.31 -23.45
C THR A 194 -35.15 2.99 -22.12
N GLU A 195 -36.39 3.46 -22.03
CA GLU A 195 -37.13 3.83 -20.83
C GLU A 195 -37.16 2.70 -19.78
N LEU A 196 -37.26 3.16 -18.53
CA LEU A 196 -38.02 2.62 -17.39
C LEU A 196 -38.01 1.11 -17.08
N GLU A 197 -37.67 0.78 -15.83
CA GLU A 197 -38.72 0.40 -14.87
C GLU A 197 -38.24 0.54 -13.41
N GLU A 198 -38.94 1.40 -12.66
CA GLU A 198 -39.02 1.35 -11.21
C GLU A 198 -39.67 0.02 -10.79
N ASN A 199 -39.10 -0.65 -9.79
CA ASN A 199 -39.87 -1.59 -8.97
C ASN A 199 -39.41 -1.54 -7.51
N LYS A 200 -40.27 -0.90 -6.71
CA LYS A 200 -40.69 -1.16 -5.32
C LYS A 200 -39.65 -1.63 -4.29
#